data_AF-A0AB94IAS4-F1
#
_entry.id   AF-A0AB94IAS4-F1
#
_cell.length_a   1.000
_cell.length_b   1.000
_cell.length_c   1.000
_cell.angle_alpha   90.00
_cell.angle_beta   90.00
_cell.angle_gamma   90.00
#
_symmetry.space_group_name_H-M   'P 1'
#
loop_
_entity.id
_entity.type
_entity.pdbx_description
1 polymer ?
#
loop_
_entity_poly.entity_id
_entity_poly.type
_entity_poly.pdbx_seq_one_letter_code
_entity_poly.pdbx_strand_id
1 'polypeptide(L)'
;MDKLVQLISGMSHAAFNHYTLSIDGIKHLSELSVLSLKAQETLNKPWRYEIIFTSNNKQLTADAILTQKASLTFQPKPHHLLSMQLSTLTLPTLPRTLHGVITEFSQLSVNKQQAQYKVVLAPRLA
;
A
#
# COMPACT_ATOMS: atom_id res chain seq x y z
N MET A 1 -16.96 28.68 -28.78
CA MET A 1 -17.80 27.54 -28.33
C MET A 1 -16.90 26.62 -27.51
N ASP A 2 -16.37 27.16 -26.41
CA ASP A 2 -15.08 26.79 -25.80
C ASP A 2 -15.22 26.22 -24.39
N LYS A 3 -16.04 25.18 -24.21
CA LYS A 3 -16.19 24.55 -22.88
C LYS A 3 -16.21 23.02 -22.82
N LEU A 4 -16.04 22.31 -23.95
CA LEU A 4 -16.03 20.84 -23.95
C LEU A 4 -14.67 20.22 -24.28
N VAL A 5 -13.65 21.02 -24.58
CA VAL A 5 -12.29 20.56 -24.91
C VAL A 5 -11.41 20.34 -23.65
N GLN A 6 -11.90 20.67 -22.46
CA GLN A 6 -11.11 20.68 -21.21
C GLN A 6 -11.36 19.50 -20.25
N LEU A 7 -12.30 18.59 -20.55
CA LEU A 7 -12.69 17.52 -19.58
C LEU A 7 -12.04 16.15 -19.83
N ILE A 8 -11.24 15.98 -20.88
CA ILE A 8 -10.65 14.68 -21.25
C ILE A 8 -9.15 14.57 -20.87
N SER A 9 -8.56 15.65 -20.34
CA SER A 9 -7.12 15.67 -19.98
C SER A 9 -6.77 15.06 -18.62
N GLY A 10 -7.70 14.37 -17.96
CA GLY A 10 -7.53 13.93 -16.56
C GLY A 10 -7.48 12.42 -16.29
N MET A 11 -7.76 11.54 -17.26
CA MET A 11 -7.63 10.09 -17.05
C MET A 11 -6.18 9.65 -17.20
N SER A 12 -5.37 10.03 -16.20
CA SER A 12 -4.15 9.29 -15.90
C SER A 12 -4.53 7.81 -15.72
N HIS A 13 -3.94 6.94 -16.54
CA HIS A 13 -4.01 5.49 -16.40
C HIS A 13 -3.20 5.03 -15.17
N ALA A 14 -3.33 5.74 -14.05
CA ALA A 14 -2.74 5.33 -12.80
C ALA A 14 -3.52 4.12 -12.32
N ALA A 15 -2.90 2.94 -12.37
CA ALA A 15 -3.35 1.79 -11.61
C ALA A 15 -3.54 2.27 -10.16
N PHE A 16 -4.79 2.44 -9.74
CA PHE A 16 -5.08 2.90 -8.39
C PHE A 16 -4.49 1.89 -7.41
N ASN A 17 -3.50 2.34 -6.66
CA ASN A 17 -2.86 1.52 -5.64
C ASN A 17 -3.82 1.43 -4.45
N HIS A 18 -4.50 0.29 -4.32
CA HIS A 18 -5.44 0.06 -3.23
C HIS A 18 -4.74 -0.40 -1.94
N TYR A 19 -3.42 -0.35 -1.89
CA TYR A 19 -2.63 -0.70 -0.73
C TYR A 19 -1.96 0.56 -0.18
N THR A 20 -2.20 0.85 1.08
CA THR A 20 -1.50 1.92 1.80
C THR A 20 -0.56 1.30 2.80
N LEU A 21 0.74 1.58 2.65
CA LEU A 21 1.77 1.19 3.62
C LEU A 21 2.15 2.41 4.46
N SER A 22 2.12 2.24 5.78
CA SER A 22 2.64 3.19 6.75
C SER A 22 3.71 2.52 7.57
N ILE A 23 4.83 3.20 7.80
CA ILE A 23 5.93 2.75 8.64
C ILE A 23 6.26 3.90 9.60
N ASP A 24 6.20 3.63 10.90
CA ASP A 24 6.59 4.59 11.92
C ASP A 24 8.04 5.03 11.69
N GLY A 25 8.31 6.33 11.85
CA GLY A 25 9.63 6.91 11.55
C GLY A 25 9.75 7.49 10.12
N ILE A 26 8.89 7.11 9.18
CA ILE A 26 8.81 7.78 7.87
C ILE A 26 7.77 8.90 7.95
N LYS A 27 8.24 10.16 7.99
CA LYS A 27 7.37 11.35 8.15
C LYS A 27 6.46 11.62 6.94
N HIS A 28 6.83 11.12 5.76
CA HIS A 28 6.11 11.39 4.51
C HIS A 28 5.52 10.11 3.91
N LEU A 29 4.33 9.74 4.41
CA LEU A 29 3.58 8.57 3.94
C LEU A 29 3.18 8.66 2.46
N SER A 30 2.96 9.87 1.94
CA SER A 30 2.62 10.15 0.54
C SER A 30 3.75 9.82 -0.45
N GLU A 31 4.97 9.59 0.04
CA GLU A 31 6.09 9.20 -0.80
C GLU A 31 6.16 7.70 -1.04
N LEU A 32 5.41 6.89 -0.29
CA LEU A 32 5.44 5.44 -0.38
C LEU A 32 4.35 4.95 -1.33
N SER A 33 4.75 4.23 -2.38
CA SER A 33 3.80 3.57 -3.28
C SER A 33 4.08 2.07 -3.34
N VAL A 34 3.11 1.25 -2.93
CA VAL A 34 3.21 -0.22 -2.96
C VAL A 34 3.18 -0.72 -4.41
N LEU A 35 4.25 -1.37 -4.86
CA LEU A 35 4.34 -1.94 -6.20
C LEU A 35 3.84 -3.38 -6.25
N SER A 36 4.17 -4.18 -5.22
CA SER A 36 3.80 -5.59 -5.16
C SER A 36 3.68 -6.04 -3.71
N LEU A 37 2.84 -7.04 -3.49
CA LEU A 37 2.58 -7.61 -2.19
C LEU A 37 2.44 -9.13 -2.34
N LYS A 38 3.12 -9.87 -1.45
CA LYS A 38 2.98 -11.32 -1.31
C LYS A 38 2.61 -11.66 0.12
N ALA A 39 1.43 -12.25 0.29
CA ALA A 39 0.89 -12.66 1.58
C ALA A 39 1.22 -14.14 1.86
N GLN A 40 1.62 -14.43 3.09
CA GLN A 40 1.73 -15.78 3.63
C GLN A 40 0.93 -15.83 4.93
N GLU A 41 -0.34 -16.22 4.82
CA GLU A 41 -1.23 -16.44 5.96
C GLU A 41 -1.52 -17.95 6.04
N THR A 42 -1.01 -18.62 7.08
CA THR A 42 -1.24 -20.05 7.31
C THR A 42 -1.80 -20.23 8.70
N LEU A 43 -2.75 -21.16 8.85
CA LEU A 43 -3.34 -21.45 10.15
C LEU A 43 -2.24 -21.81 11.17
N ASN A 44 -2.34 -21.23 12.37
CA ASN A 44 -1.39 -21.42 13.47
C ASN A 44 0.06 -21.00 13.19
N LYS A 45 0.31 -20.17 12.16
CA LYS A 45 1.60 -19.51 11.94
C LYS A 45 1.41 -18.00 11.92
N PRO A 46 2.39 -17.22 12.42
CA PRO A 46 2.35 -15.78 12.27
C PRO A 46 2.28 -15.44 10.78
N TRP A 47 1.37 -14.54 10.43
CA TRP A 47 1.25 -14.06 9.06
C TRP A 47 2.51 -13.29 8.66
N ARG A 48 2.80 -13.25 7.37
CA ARG A 48 3.95 -12.53 6.81
C ARG A 48 3.58 -11.89 5.50
N TYR A 49 3.91 -10.61 5.35
CA TYR A 49 3.70 -9.85 4.13
C TYR A 49 5.02 -9.33 3.60
N GLU A 50 5.44 -9.84 2.45
CA GLU A 50 6.54 -9.24 1.69
C GLU A 50 5.98 -8.15 0.80
N ILE A 51 6.49 -6.92 0.97
CA ILE A 51 5.96 -5.72 0.33
C ILE A 51 7.10 -5.06 -0.42
N ILE A 52 6.92 -4.91 -1.73
CA ILE A 52 7.81 -4.11 -2.57
C ILE A 52 7.14 -2.77 -2.77
N PHE A 53 7.85 -1.68 -2.48
CA PHE A 53 7.34 -0.32 -2.64
C PHE A 53 8.41 0.61 -3.21
N THR A 54 7.98 1.72 -3.78
CA THR A 54 8.86 2.81 -4.19
C THR A 54 8.77 3.99 -3.23
N SER A 55 9.87 4.72 -3.10
CA SER A 55 9.94 5.97 -2.34
C SER A 55 10.80 7.02 -3.06
N ASN A 56 10.42 8.29 -2.89
CA ASN A 56 11.25 9.43 -3.31
C ASN A 56 12.51 9.55 -2.43
N ASN A 57 12.46 9.09 -1.18
CA ASN A 57 13.62 9.00 -0.32
C ASN A 57 14.51 7.83 -0.73
N LYS A 58 15.71 8.13 -1.24
CA LYS A 58 16.69 7.16 -1.74
C LYS A 58 17.71 6.71 -0.70
N GLN A 59 17.62 7.23 0.52
CA GLN A 59 18.58 7.00 1.60
C GLN A 59 17.92 6.35 2.81
N LEU A 60 16.89 5.53 2.60
CA LEU A 60 16.30 4.76 3.69
C LEU A 60 17.31 3.74 4.20
N THR A 61 17.68 3.86 5.47
CA THR A 61 18.62 2.95 6.12
C THR A 61 17.87 1.84 6.86
N ALA A 62 18.53 0.69 7.02
CA ALA A 62 17.96 -0.44 7.73
C ALA A 62 17.63 -0.09 9.18
N ASP A 63 18.49 0.66 9.88
CA ASP A 63 18.27 1.07 11.28
C ASP A 63 17.04 1.95 11.47
N ALA A 64 16.69 2.75 10.46
CA ALA A 64 15.51 3.62 10.51
C ALA A 64 14.22 2.84 10.26
N ILE A 65 14.27 1.66 9.64
CA ILE A 65 13.10 0.92 9.14
C ILE A 65 12.87 -0.38 9.91
N LEU A 66 13.92 -1.13 10.22
CA LEU A 66 13.81 -2.37 10.97
C LEU A 66 13.24 -2.10 12.35
N THR A 67 12.44 -3.04 12.85
CA THR A 67 11.75 -2.99 14.14
C THR A 67 10.69 -1.89 14.30
N GLN A 68 10.53 -1.01 13.31
CA GLN A 68 9.48 0.00 13.33
C GLN A 68 8.12 -0.67 13.22
N LYS A 69 7.14 -0.10 13.93
CA LYS A 69 5.74 -0.47 13.74
C LYS A 69 5.31 -0.02 12.36
N ALA A 70 4.46 -0.81 11.74
CA ALA A 70 3.96 -0.51 10.41
C ALA A 70 2.54 -1.02 10.26
N SER A 71 1.80 -0.36 9.38
CA SER A 71 0.42 -0.68 9.06
C SER A 71 0.25 -0.82 7.56
N LEU A 72 -0.46 -1.87 7.14
CA LEU A 72 -0.82 -2.11 5.76
C LEU A 72 -2.35 -2.13 5.64
N THR A 73 -2.90 -1.17 4.91
CA THR A 73 -4.34 -1.03 4.68
C THR A 73 -4.70 -1.47 3.27
N PHE A 74 -5.67 -2.37 3.18
CA PHE A 74 -6.32 -2.83 1.96
C PHE A 74 -7.58 -1.99 1.75
N GLN A 75 -7.56 -1.16 0.72
CA GLN A 75 -8.70 -0.32 0.34
C GLN A 75 -9.65 -1.12 -0.56
N PRO A 76 -10.96 -1.16 -0.23
CA PRO A 76 -11.96 -1.76 -1.10
C PRO A 76 -12.07 -0.97 -2.40
N LYS A 77 -12.39 -1.64 -3.52
CA LYS A 77 -12.80 -0.93 -4.72
C LYS A 77 -14.08 -0.16 -4.40
N PRO A 78 -14.20 1.13 -4.75
CA PRO A 78 -15.49 1.80 -4.70
C PRO A 78 -16.44 1.01 -5.57
N HIS A 79 -17.42 0.36 -4.95
CA HIS A 79 -18.48 -0.30 -5.71
C HIS A 79 -19.27 0.83 -6.37
N HIS A 80 -19.10 1.00 -7.69
CA HIS A 80 -19.81 2.03 -8.43
C HIS A 80 -21.31 1.79 -8.22
N LEU A 81 -22.03 2.85 -7.86
CA LEU A 81 -23.44 2.81 -7.43
C LEU A 81 -24.41 2.55 -8.60
N LEU A 82 -24.04 1.67 -9.54
CA LEU A 82 -24.90 1.23 -10.65
C LEU A 82 -25.67 -0.05 -10.32
N SER A 83 -25.68 -0.49 -9.06
CA SER A 83 -26.62 -1.48 -8.56
C SER A 83 -27.82 -0.80 -7.87
N MET A 84 -28.42 0.20 -8.51
CA MET A 84 -29.67 0.81 -8.00
C MET A 84 -30.92 -0.06 -8.23
N GLN A 85 -30.76 -1.31 -8.69
CA GLN A 85 -31.92 -2.20 -8.90
C GLN A 85 -31.77 -3.66 -8.50
N LEU A 86 -30.65 -4.07 -7.91
CA LEU A 86 -30.54 -5.43 -7.40
C LEU A 86 -29.61 -5.48 -6.19
N SER A 87 -30.07 -6.14 -5.12
CA SER A 87 -29.32 -6.60 -3.93
C SER A 87 -29.45 -5.72 -2.68
N THR A 88 -30.45 -6.04 -1.86
CA THR A 88 -30.52 -5.75 -0.42
C THR A 88 -29.48 -6.53 0.42
N LEU A 89 -28.36 -6.97 -0.16
CA LEU A 89 -27.44 -7.96 0.44
C LEU A 89 -25.94 -7.69 0.23
N THR A 90 -25.52 -6.60 -0.41
CA THR A 90 -24.09 -6.28 -0.56
C THR A 90 -23.61 -5.45 0.63
N LEU A 91 -23.05 -6.12 1.63
CA LEU A 91 -22.41 -5.48 2.79
C LEU A 91 -21.29 -4.53 2.29
N PRO A 92 -21.16 -3.29 2.80
CA PRO A 92 -20.03 -2.44 2.45
C PRO A 92 -18.73 -3.18 2.76
N THR A 93 -17.87 -3.33 1.76
CA THR A 93 -16.53 -3.89 1.92
C THR A 93 -15.71 -2.89 2.74
N LEU A 94 -15.52 -3.14 4.03
CA LEU A 94 -14.77 -2.26 4.93
C LEU A 94 -13.26 -2.38 4.62
N PRO A 95 -12.48 -1.29 4.71
CA PRO A 95 -11.02 -1.39 4.64
C PRO A 95 -10.47 -2.34 5.72
N ARG A 96 -9.59 -3.26 5.31
CA ARG A 96 -8.86 -4.15 6.24
C ARG A 96 -7.50 -3.53 6.52
N THR A 97 -7.12 -3.37 7.78
CA THR A 97 -5.78 -2.90 8.16
C THR A 97 -5.06 -3.96 8.98
N LEU A 98 -3.82 -4.24 8.60
CA LEU A 98 -2.89 -5.10 9.33
C LEU A 98 -1.89 -4.24 10.05
N HIS A 99 -1.71 -4.49 11.35
CA HIS A 99 -0.71 -3.82 12.18
C HIS A 99 0.38 -4.81 12.57
N GLY A 100 1.63 -4.41 12.43
CA GLY A 100 2.77 -5.27 12.71
C GLY A 100 4.05 -4.48 12.91
N VAL A 101 5.17 -5.19 12.77
CA VAL A 101 6.52 -4.62 12.80
C VAL A 101 7.28 -5.03 11.55
N ILE A 102 8.20 -4.17 11.11
CA ILE A 102 9.10 -4.50 10.01
C ILE A 102 10.21 -5.40 10.53
N THR A 103 10.28 -6.63 10.02
CA THR A 103 11.28 -7.63 10.44
C THR A 103 12.44 -7.75 9.47
N GLU A 104 12.24 -7.38 8.20
CA GLU A 104 13.28 -7.40 7.18
C GLU A 104 13.17 -6.17 6.29
N PHE A 105 14.31 -5.69 5.81
CA PHE A 105 14.43 -4.55 4.91
C PHE A 105 15.53 -4.82 3.88
N SER A 106 15.29 -4.46 2.62
CA SER A 106 16.30 -4.53 1.56
C SER A 106 16.07 -3.43 0.53
N GLN A 107 17.13 -2.78 0.07
CA GLN A 107 17.09 -1.90 -1.09
C GLN A 107 17.28 -2.74 -2.36
N LEU A 108 16.31 -2.70 -3.27
CA LEU A 108 16.33 -3.51 -4.50
C LEU A 108 16.98 -2.76 -5.67
N SER A 109 16.61 -1.49 -5.85
CA SER A 109 17.11 -0.67 -6.94
C SER A 109 16.95 0.80 -6.61
N VAL A 110 17.80 1.65 -7.17
CA VAL A 110 17.70 3.10 -7.05
C VAL A 110 17.85 3.70 -8.44
N ASN A 111 16.89 4.53 -8.84
CA ASN A 111 16.93 5.25 -10.10
C ASN A 111 17.02 6.77 -9.88
N LYS A 112 17.02 7.53 -10.98
CA LYS A 112 17.16 9.00 -10.94
C LYS A 112 15.99 9.69 -10.24
N GLN A 113 14.82 9.08 -10.16
CA GLN A 113 13.61 9.67 -9.58
C GLN A 113 13.27 9.07 -8.21
N GLN A 114 13.24 7.75 -8.12
CA GLN A 114 12.76 6.97 -6.97
C GLN A 114 13.69 5.79 -6.65
N ALA A 115 13.60 5.31 -5.43
CA ALA A 115 14.20 4.06 -4.99
C ALA A 115 13.13 3.00 -4.76
N GLN A 116 13.47 1.75 -5.02
CA GLN A 116 12.63 0.58 -4.81
C GLN A 116 13.19 -0.23 -3.64
N TYR A 117 12.32 -0.51 -2.68
CA TYR A 117 12.64 -1.22 -1.46
C TYR A 117 11.74 -2.44 -1.28
N LYS A 118 12.21 -3.36 -0.45
CA LYS A 118 11.48 -4.52 0.03
C LYS A 118 11.44 -4.46 1.54
N VAL A 119 10.27 -4.67 2.11
CA VAL A 119 10.10 -4.90 3.55
C VAL A 119 9.29 -6.14 3.81
N VAL A 120 9.47 -6.71 5.00
CA VAL A 120 8.61 -7.75 5.51
C VAL A 120 7.87 -7.23 6.73
N LEU A 121 6.54 -7.22 6.64
CA LEU A 121 5.66 -6.93 7.76
C LEU A 121 5.21 -8.25 8.40
N ALA A 122 5.37 -8.35 9.70
CA ALA A 122 4.97 -9.52 10.50
C ALA A 122 4.26 -9.05 11.78
N PRO A 123 3.44 -9.92 12.43
CA PRO A 123 2.81 -9.57 13.69
C PRO A 123 3.87 -9.36 14.76
N ARG A 124 3.60 -8.42 15.67
CA ARG A 124 4.39 -8.28 16.90
C ARG A 124 4.01 -9.43 17.83
N LEU A 125 4.93 -10.37 18.04
CA LEU A 125 4.80 -11.38 19.07
C LEU A 125 5.09 -10.70 20.44
N ALA A 126 4.21 -10.95 21.40
CA ALA A 126 4.29 -10.42 22.76
C ALA A 126 5.14 -11.34 23.66
#